data_AF-A0A1T1C8W6-F1
#
_entry.id   AF-A0A1T1C8W6-F1
#
_cell.length_a   1.000
_cell.length_b   1.000
_cell.length_c   1.000
_cell.angle_alpha   90.00
_cell.angle_beta   90.00
_cell.angle_gamma   90.00
#
_symmetry.space_group_name_H-M   'P 1'
#
loop_
_entity.id
_entity.type
_entity.pdbx_description
1 polymer ?
#
loop_
_entity_poly.entity_id
_entity_poly.type
_entity_poly.pdbx_seq_one_letter_code
_entity_poly.pdbx_strand_id
1 'polypeptide(L)'
;MSKSYKIQIYFYSILIISIIWLFIFPKPIKNFAPIIFGIPTFPFFIFNFRDKLEDFSRTLKNTLPDLFQKYVVDYGVSADKGEIVDIGLLSKNADFDNLKDVKLYEMYTLCKQSIRLAFLSFWIIALLGIATVYL
;
A
#
# COMPACT_ATOMS: atom_id res chain seq x y z
N MET A 1 -0.17 -12.61 -15.58
CA MET A 1 0.32 -11.33 -15.02
C MET A 1 -0.06 -11.30 -13.53
N SER A 2 0.91 -11.27 -12.62
CA SER A 2 0.63 -11.34 -11.17
C SER A 2 -0.18 -10.12 -10.69
N LYS A 3 -1.03 -10.28 -9.68
CA LYS A 3 -1.81 -9.17 -9.09
C LYS A 3 -0.90 -8.02 -8.62
N SER A 4 0.27 -8.38 -8.09
CA SER A 4 1.36 -7.47 -7.72
C SER A 4 1.75 -6.52 -8.86
N TYR A 5 1.93 -7.04 -10.08
CA TYR A 5 2.37 -6.25 -11.23
C TYR A 5 1.29 -5.26 -11.69
N LYS A 6 0.01 -5.63 -11.62
CA LYS A 6 -1.11 -4.73 -11.98
C LYS A 6 -1.16 -3.49 -11.10
N ILE A 7 -0.94 -3.66 -9.81
CA ILE A 7 -0.93 -2.58 -8.80
C ILE A 7 0.22 -1.59 -9.06
N GLN A 8 1.40 -2.08 -9.49
CA GLN A 8 2.53 -1.21 -9.86
C GLN A 8 2.24 -0.43 -11.13
N ILE A 9 1.69 -1.08 -12.16
CA ILE A 9 1.31 -0.38 -13.39
C ILE A 9 0.33 0.73 -13.08
N TYR A 10 -0.72 0.45 -12.31
CA TYR A 10 -1.68 1.47 -11.89
C TYR A 10 -0.98 2.66 -11.23
N PHE A 11 -0.11 2.39 -10.26
CA PHE A 11 0.69 3.43 -9.60
C PHE A 11 1.48 4.30 -10.60
N TYR A 12 2.26 3.67 -11.48
CA TYR A 12 3.13 4.40 -12.41
C TYR A 12 2.34 5.14 -13.49
N SER A 13 1.21 4.60 -13.95
CA SER A 13 0.34 5.28 -14.92
C SER A 13 -0.18 6.60 -14.35
N ILE A 14 -0.65 6.62 -13.11
CA ILE A 14 -1.11 7.85 -12.45
C ILE A 14 0.04 8.83 -12.23
N LEU A 15 1.23 8.34 -11.85
CA LEU A 15 2.42 9.18 -11.71
C LEU A 15 2.79 9.88 -13.02
N ILE A 16 2.82 9.13 -14.12
CA ILE A 16 3.12 9.68 -15.45
C ILE A 16 2.10 10.76 -15.83
N ILE A 17 0.80 10.51 -15.60
CA ILE A 17 -0.26 11.50 -15.86
C ILE A 17 -0.03 12.78 -15.05
N SER A 18 0.32 12.66 -13.77
CA SER A 18 0.59 13.82 -12.91
C SER A 18 1.84 14.60 -13.34
N ILE A 19 2.91 13.90 -13.75
CA ILE A 19 4.11 14.55 -14.30
C ILE A 19 3.78 15.30 -15.59
N ILE A 20 3.06 14.67 -16.52
CA ILE A 20 2.61 15.31 -17.76
C ILE A 20 1.77 16.56 -17.45
N TRP A 21 0.85 16.46 -16.49
CA TRP A 21 0.02 17.58 -16.05
C TRP A 21 0.86 18.78 -15.60
N LEU A 22 1.93 18.51 -14.86
CA LEU A 22 2.81 19.53 -14.30
C LEU A 22 3.53 20.35 -15.38
N PHE A 23 3.92 19.71 -16.49
CA PHE A 23 4.65 20.36 -17.59
C PHE A 23 3.75 21.01 -18.64
N ILE A 24 2.55 20.49 -18.87
CA ILE A 24 1.66 20.98 -19.95
C ILE A 24 0.84 22.20 -19.50
N PHE A 25 0.33 22.21 -18.26
CA PHE A 25 -0.63 23.22 -17.85
C PHE A 25 0.05 24.45 -17.22
N PRO A 26 -0.47 25.67 -17.45
CA PRO A 26 0.00 26.88 -16.77
C PRO A 26 -0.48 26.93 -15.31
N LYS A 27 0.07 27.87 -14.53
CA LYS A 27 -0.50 28.22 -13.22
C LYS A 27 -1.87 28.90 -13.41
N PRO A 28 -2.86 28.64 -12.53
CA PRO A 28 -2.80 27.80 -11.34
C PRO A 28 -3.12 26.32 -11.59
N ILE A 29 -3.48 25.92 -12.82
CA ILE A 29 -3.97 24.57 -13.16
C ILE A 29 -2.93 23.48 -12.83
N LYS A 30 -1.63 23.75 -13.03
CA LYS A 30 -0.58 22.80 -12.65
C LYS A 30 -0.53 22.49 -11.15
N ASN A 31 -1.06 23.37 -10.28
CA ASN A 31 -1.07 23.17 -8.82
C ASN A 31 -1.93 21.97 -8.39
N PHE A 32 -2.79 21.46 -9.28
CA PHE A 32 -3.59 20.27 -9.04
C PHE A 32 -2.84 18.96 -9.32
N ALA A 33 -1.61 18.98 -9.88
CA ALA A 33 -0.83 17.76 -10.13
C ALA A 33 -0.66 16.86 -8.90
N PRO A 34 -0.37 17.37 -7.68
CA PRO A 34 -0.30 16.54 -6.47
C PRO A 34 -1.64 15.90 -6.10
N ILE A 35 -2.76 16.57 -6.39
CA ILE A 35 -4.12 16.08 -6.10
C ILE A 35 -4.51 14.97 -7.09
N ILE A 36 -4.21 15.19 -8.38
CA ILE A 36 -4.43 14.22 -9.47
C ILE A 36 -3.66 12.93 -9.22
N PHE A 37 -2.48 13.03 -8.61
CA PHE A 37 -1.75 11.86 -8.16
C PHE A 37 -2.31 11.30 -6.84
N GLY A 38 -2.50 12.15 -5.83
CA GLY A 38 -2.73 11.73 -4.45
C GLY A 38 -4.07 11.05 -4.20
N ILE A 39 -5.16 11.61 -4.72
CA ILE A 39 -6.52 11.06 -4.52
C ILE A 39 -6.66 9.61 -5.04
N PRO A 40 -6.23 9.29 -6.28
CA PRO A 40 -6.35 7.93 -6.79
C PRO A 40 -5.28 6.96 -6.26
N THR A 41 -4.20 7.43 -5.62
CA THR A 41 -3.11 6.55 -5.16
C THR A 41 -3.19 6.29 -3.66
N PHE A 42 -3.02 7.31 -2.83
CA PHE A 42 -2.83 7.12 -1.40
C PHE A 42 -4.04 6.41 -0.73
N PRO A 43 -5.29 6.91 -0.85
CA PRO A 43 -6.46 6.21 -0.32
C PRO A 43 -6.61 4.81 -0.89
N PHE A 44 -6.42 4.63 -2.21
CA PHE A 44 -6.55 3.34 -2.87
C PHE A 44 -5.61 2.28 -2.28
N PHE A 45 -4.33 2.62 -2.10
CA PHE A 45 -3.35 1.67 -1.54
C PHE A 45 -3.54 1.43 -0.04
N ILE A 46 -4.01 2.42 0.72
CA ILE A 46 -4.37 2.22 2.13
C ILE A 46 -5.56 1.28 2.28
N PHE A 47 -6.62 1.47 1.48
CA PHE A 47 -7.78 0.57 1.51
C PHE A 47 -7.43 -0.84 1.04
N ASN A 48 -6.66 -0.96 -0.05
CA ASN A 48 -6.21 -2.26 -0.53
C ASN A 48 -5.28 -2.96 0.48
N PHE A 49 -4.43 -2.21 1.18
CA PHE A 49 -3.64 -2.76 2.28
C PHE A 49 -4.53 -3.30 3.39
N ARG A 50 -5.50 -2.51 3.88
CA ARG A 50 -6.39 -2.91 4.97
C ARG A 50 -7.18 -4.18 4.63
N ASP A 51 -7.77 -4.22 3.44
CA ASP A 51 -8.55 -5.35 2.95
C ASP A 51 -7.69 -6.63 2.86
N LYS A 52 -6.50 -6.52 2.28
CA LYS A 52 -5.59 -7.66 2.11
C LYS A 52 -5.02 -8.14 3.45
N LEU A 53 -4.76 -7.21 4.37
CA LEU A 53 -4.25 -7.53 5.70
C LEU A 53 -5.27 -8.33 6.51
N GLU A 54 -6.55 -7.98 6.40
CA GLU A 54 -7.64 -8.69 7.05
C GLU A 54 -7.77 -10.12 6.51
N ASP A 55 -7.77 -10.29 5.19
CA ASP A 55 -7.79 -11.61 4.55
C ASP A 55 -6.56 -12.45 4.92
N PHE A 56 -5.38 -11.84 4.94
CA PHE A 56 -4.13 -12.49 5.35
C PHE A 56 -4.19 -12.94 6.81
N SER A 57 -4.62 -12.05 7.71
CA SER A 57 -4.75 -12.32 9.15
C SER A 57 -5.65 -13.52 9.43
N ARG A 58 -6.84 -13.56 8.79
CA ARG A 58 -7.79 -14.68 8.90
C ARG A 58 -7.20 -15.99 8.36
N THR A 59 -6.52 -15.93 7.22
CA THR A 59 -5.91 -17.12 6.61
C THR A 59 -4.75 -17.63 7.46
N LEU A 60 -3.92 -16.73 7.98
CA LEU A 60 -2.81 -17.07 8.88
C LEU A 60 -3.32 -17.74 10.16
N LYS A 61 -4.37 -17.21 10.79
CA LYS A 61 -5.00 -17.78 11.99
C LYS A 61 -5.42 -19.25 11.79
N ASN A 62 -5.94 -19.57 10.61
CA ASN A 62 -6.43 -20.90 10.28
C ASN A 62 -5.31 -21.87 9.87
N THR A 63 -4.31 -21.38 9.13
CA THR A 63 -3.25 -22.24 8.56
C THR A 63 -2.07 -22.42 9.51
N LEU A 64 -1.65 -21.36 10.21
CA LEU A 64 -0.48 -21.33 11.09
C LEU A 64 -0.81 -20.56 12.38
N PRO A 65 -1.63 -21.13 13.28
CA PRO A 65 -2.10 -20.45 14.48
C PRO A 65 -0.96 -20.02 15.42
N ASP A 66 0.11 -20.81 15.51
CA ASP A 66 1.29 -20.47 16.33
C ASP A 66 1.98 -19.20 15.82
N LEU A 67 2.11 -19.08 14.49
CA LEU A 67 2.70 -17.91 13.86
C LEU A 67 1.77 -16.69 13.97
N PHE A 68 0.45 -16.92 13.88
CA PHE A 68 -0.54 -15.89 14.13
C PHE A 68 -0.41 -15.31 15.54
N GLN A 69 -0.40 -16.15 16.58
CA GLN A 69 -0.30 -15.71 17.98
C GLN A 69 0.99 -14.95 18.28
N LYS A 70 2.08 -15.24 17.58
CA LYS A 70 3.35 -14.52 17.72
C LYS A 70 3.27 -13.06 17.27
N TYR A 71 2.43 -12.77 16.27
CA TYR A 71 2.38 -11.46 15.61
C TYR A 71 1.02 -10.78 15.72
N VAL A 72 0.07 -11.39 16.41
CA VAL A 72 -1.26 -10.83 16.59
C VAL A 72 -1.20 -9.61 17.49
N VAL A 73 -1.88 -8.55 17.07
CA VAL A 73 -2.03 -7.32 17.83
C VAL A 73 -3.50 -6.95 17.85
N ASP A 74 -4.00 -6.62 19.03
CA ASP A 74 -5.30 -5.96 19.17
C ASP A 74 -5.11 -4.46 18.99
N TYR A 75 -5.55 -3.94 17.84
CA TYR A 75 -5.44 -2.51 17.54
C TYR A 75 -6.56 -1.67 18.17
N GLY A 76 -7.54 -2.26 18.87
CA GLY A 76 -8.67 -1.56 19.52
C GLY A 76 -9.66 -0.89 18.55
N VAL A 77 -9.18 -0.29 17.46
CA VAL A 77 -9.94 0.31 16.35
C VAL A 77 -10.53 -0.76 15.42
N SER A 78 -10.04 -1.99 15.52
CA SER A 78 -10.62 -3.17 14.87
C SER A 78 -11.50 -3.99 15.82
N ALA A 79 -12.04 -3.42 16.89
CA ALA A 79 -12.92 -4.13 17.83
C ALA A 79 -14.13 -4.82 17.17
N ASP A 80 -14.59 -4.31 16.02
CA ASP A 80 -15.63 -4.89 15.16
C ASP A 80 -15.12 -5.99 14.20
N LYS A 81 -13.82 -6.05 13.94
CA LYS A 81 -13.16 -6.95 12.98
C LYS A 81 -12.22 -7.98 13.60
N GLY A 82 -11.90 -7.83 14.88
CA GLY A 82 -11.03 -8.70 15.67
C GLY A 82 -9.54 -8.37 15.57
N GLU A 83 -8.76 -9.33 16.06
CA GLU A 83 -7.30 -9.40 16.07
C GLU A 83 -6.66 -9.32 14.67
N ILE A 84 -5.63 -8.49 14.50
CA ILE A 84 -4.90 -8.31 13.23
C ILE A 84 -3.41 -8.59 13.43
N VAL A 85 -2.80 -9.25 12.45
CA VAL A 85 -1.36 -9.55 12.46
C VAL A 85 -0.54 -8.30 12.13
N ASP A 86 0.42 -7.96 12.97
CA ASP A 86 1.48 -7.01 12.61
C ASP A 86 2.49 -7.69 11.68
N ILE A 87 2.38 -7.35 10.39
CA ILE A 87 3.25 -7.92 9.36
C ILE A 87 4.62 -7.24 9.28
N GLY A 88 4.89 -6.20 10.07
CA GLY A 88 6.12 -5.41 10.00
C GLY A 88 6.21 -4.62 8.69
N LEU A 89 5.76 -3.36 8.72
CA LEU A 89 5.62 -2.53 7.53
C LEU A 89 6.93 -2.16 6.84
N LEU A 90 8.04 -2.15 7.59
CA LEU A 90 9.32 -1.57 7.16
C LEU A 90 10.52 -2.51 7.39
N SER A 91 10.32 -3.64 8.05
CA SER A 91 11.38 -4.61 8.36
C SER A 91 11.22 -5.89 7.53
N LYS A 92 12.34 -6.58 7.27
CA LYS A 92 12.27 -7.97 6.84
C LYS A 92 11.65 -8.77 7.98
N ASN A 93 10.65 -9.58 7.67
CA ASN A 93 10.10 -10.54 8.61
C ASN A 93 10.45 -11.92 8.08
N ALA A 94 11.52 -12.50 8.64
CA ALA A 94 12.04 -13.78 8.17
C ALA A 94 11.00 -14.91 8.28
N ASP A 95 10.04 -14.82 9.20
CA ASP A 95 8.99 -15.83 9.33
C ASP A 95 7.98 -15.74 8.17
N PHE A 96 7.60 -14.53 7.76
CA PHE A 96 6.69 -14.34 6.62
C PHE A 96 7.38 -14.47 5.26
N ASP A 97 8.64 -14.07 5.17
CA ASP A 97 9.44 -14.17 3.93
C ASP A 97 9.76 -15.65 3.59
N ASN A 98 9.69 -16.58 4.57
CA ASN A 98 9.94 -18.02 4.39
C ASN A 98 8.65 -18.88 4.45
N LEU A 99 7.47 -18.28 4.25
CA LEU A 99 6.21 -19.03 4.21
C LEU A 99 6.22 -20.07 3.09
N LYS A 100 6.00 -21.34 3.46
CA LYS A 100 5.91 -22.46 2.51
C LYS A 100 4.58 -22.48 1.74
N ASP A 101 3.52 -21.93 2.34
CA ASP A 101 2.21 -21.83 1.70
C ASP A 101 2.25 -20.70 0.65
N VAL A 102 2.16 -21.09 -0.62
CA VAL A 102 2.24 -20.19 -1.78
C VAL A 102 1.14 -19.13 -1.74
N LYS A 103 -0.10 -19.51 -1.39
CA LYS A 103 -1.24 -18.60 -1.36
C LYS A 103 -1.07 -17.57 -0.24
N LEU A 104 -0.68 -18.03 0.94
CA LEU A 104 -0.44 -17.16 2.10
C LEU A 104 0.73 -16.21 1.85
N TYR A 105 1.80 -16.69 1.20
CA TYR A 105 2.94 -15.87 0.79
C TYR A 105 2.56 -14.80 -0.24
N GLU A 106 1.71 -15.13 -1.22
CA GLU A 106 1.17 -14.14 -2.17
C GLU A 106 0.37 -13.05 -1.46
N MET A 107 -0.48 -13.43 -0.50
CA MET A 107 -1.29 -12.48 0.28
C MET A 107 -0.41 -11.55 1.11
N TYR A 108 0.61 -12.09 1.78
CA TYR A 108 1.62 -11.31 2.50
C TYR A 108 2.34 -10.32 1.58
N THR A 109 2.81 -10.79 0.42
CA THR A 109 3.51 -9.96 -0.56
C THR A 109 2.63 -8.80 -1.05
N LEU A 110 1.35 -9.06 -1.31
CA LEU A 110 0.39 -8.03 -1.72
C LEU A 110 0.12 -6.99 -0.62
N CYS A 111 0.03 -7.42 0.64
CA CYS A 111 -0.10 -6.50 1.77
C CYS A 111 1.11 -5.56 1.85
N LYS A 112 2.30 -6.15 1.91
CA LYS A 112 3.59 -5.44 2.02
C LYS A 112 3.80 -4.46 0.87
N GLN A 113 3.41 -4.85 -0.34
CA GLN A 113 3.49 -3.97 -1.49
C GLN A 113 2.48 -2.83 -1.44
N SER A 114 1.24 -3.09 -1.04
CA SER A 114 0.18 -2.06 -0.99
C SER A 114 0.56 -0.96 -0.01
N ILE A 115 0.99 -1.30 1.20
CA ILE A 115 1.42 -0.29 2.17
C ILE A 115 2.69 0.44 1.73
N ARG A 116 3.66 -0.25 1.10
CA ARG A 116 4.85 0.40 0.55
C ARG A 116 4.47 1.44 -0.50
N LEU A 117 3.52 1.13 -1.38
CA LEU A 117 3.03 2.07 -2.39
C LEU A 117 2.23 3.22 -1.76
N ALA A 118 1.48 2.97 -0.68
CA ALA A 118 0.82 4.05 0.07
C ALA A 118 1.85 5.04 0.63
N PHE A 119 2.89 4.56 1.31
CA PHE A 119 3.97 5.44 1.80
C PHE A 119 4.67 6.18 0.65
N LEU A 120 5.00 5.49 -0.43
CA LEU A 120 5.60 6.11 -1.61
C LEU A 120 4.69 7.21 -2.20
N SER A 121 3.38 6.96 -2.23
CA SER A 121 2.38 7.94 -2.70
C SER A 121 2.43 9.19 -1.83
N PHE A 122 2.46 9.04 -0.51
CA PHE A 122 2.55 10.16 0.43
C PHE A 122 3.79 11.03 0.16
N TRP A 123 4.97 10.42 -0.03
CA TRP A 123 6.20 11.15 -0.35
C TRP A 123 6.13 11.87 -1.69
N ILE A 124 5.57 11.22 -2.72
CA ILE A 124 5.48 11.80 -4.06
C ILE A 124 4.48 12.97 -4.11
N ILE A 125 3.39 12.93 -3.34
CA ILE A 125 2.48 14.08 -3.20
C ILE A 125 3.26 15.31 -2.72
N ALA A 126 4.12 15.16 -1.70
CA ALA A 126 4.95 16.24 -1.20
C ALA A 126 5.95 16.75 -2.26
N LEU A 127 6.63 15.84 -2.97
CA LEU A 127 7.58 16.19 -4.04
C LEU A 127 6.89 16.92 -5.20
N LEU A 128 5.71 16.48 -5.63
CA LEU A 128 4.91 17.17 -6.64
C LEU A 128 4.48 18.54 -6.15
N GLY A 129 4.08 18.67 -4.88
CA GLY A 129 3.71 19.96 -4.28
C GLY A 129 4.87 20.96 -4.26
N ILE A 130 6.10 20.49 -4.00
CA ILE A 130 7.30 21.31 -4.13
C ILE A 130 7.52 21.70 -5.61
N ALA A 131 7.42 20.73 -6.52
CA ALA A 131 7.65 20.95 -7.94
C ALA A 131 6.71 22.00 -8.55
N THR A 132 5.44 22.08 -8.14
CA THR A 132 4.49 23.10 -8.66
C THR A 132 4.86 24.53 -8.25
N VAL A 133 5.66 24.71 -7.19
CA VAL A 133 6.19 26.02 -6.81
C VAL A 133 7.31 26.45 -7.77
N TYR A 134 8.25 25.55 -8.04
CA TYR A 134 9.49 25.84 -8.78
C TYR A 134 9.39 25.74 -10.30
N LEU A 135 8.42 24.98 -10.84
CA LEU A 135 8.16 24.83 -12.27
C LEU A 135 6.99 25.72 -12.75
#